data_AF-A0A1U8D2S9-F1
#
_entry.id   AF-A0A1U8D2S9-F1
#
_cell.length_a   1.000
_cell.length_b   1.000
_cell.length_c   1.000
_cell.angle_alpha   90.00
_cell.angle_beta   90.00
_cell.angle_gamma   90.00
#
_symmetry.space_group_name_H-M   'P 1'
#
loop_
_entity.id
_entity.type
_entity.pdbx_description
1 polymer ?
#
loop_
_entity_poly.entity_id
_entity_poly.type
_entity_poly.pdbx_seq_one_letter_code
_entity_poly.pdbx_strand_id
1 'polypeptide(L)'
;MAKEKRTVHLQIQTETTFKTVTNVVGYLKGLTSPDRYIIVGSNHHAGYSYNGQDWASSTAIITAFIRALMLRVKKGWRPERTIVFCSWGGTTWGNIGSYEWGEDFARILQKNAVAYISLHSPVRGNTSLHPVASPSLQQLVLEKIKFNCSRRAQCPAVNVSAIQIQGDADYFINHLGIPTVQFAYEDLKALEGPSFLSEAIFPKHATKIEEVDPSFNLHEAVTKLSGEVILQIASEPVLPFNALDIALGVQNSLK
;
A
#
# COMPACT_ATOMS: atom_id res chain seq x y z
N MET A 1 43.76 21.57 -27.94
CA MET A 1 43.72 20.43 -27.00
C MET A 1 42.89 19.32 -27.64
N ALA A 2 43.48 18.15 -27.89
CA ALA A 2 42.77 17.01 -28.49
C ALA A 2 41.81 16.40 -27.45
N LYS A 3 40.54 16.18 -27.83
CA LYS A 3 39.55 15.52 -26.96
C LYS A 3 39.96 14.05 -26.78
N GLU A 4 40.32 13.68 -25.56
CA GLU A 4 40.62 12.31 -25.17
C GLU A 4 39.35 11.45 -25.33
N LYS A 5 39.41 10.43 -26.19
CA LYS A 5 38.28 9.51 -26.43
C LYS A 5 38.44 8.28 -25.54
N ARG A 6 37.64 8.20 -24.48
CA ARG A 6 37.59 7.04 -23.59
C ARG A 6 36.49 6.09 -24.05
N THR A 7 36.81 4.80 -24.10
CA THR A 7 35.86 3.74 -24.44
C THR A 7 35.57 2.93 -23.18
N VAL A 8 34.29 2.77 -22.85
CA VAL A 8 33.83 1.93 -21.73
C VAL A 8 33.29 0.63 -22.31
N HIS A 9 33.76 -0.50 -21.79
CA HIS A 9 33.23 -1.82 -22.13
C HIS A 9 32.40 -2.34 -20.96
N LEU A 10 31.11 -2.52 -21.19
CA LEU A 10 30.17 -3.10 -20.23
C LEU A 10 29.82 -4.51 -20.70
N GLN A 11 30.06 -5.50 -19.86
CA GLN A 11 29.70 -6.89 -20.12
C GLN A 11 28.66 -7.34 -19.10
N ILE A 12 27.44 -7.60 -19.58
CA ILE A 12 26.32 -8.05 -18.75
C ILE A 12 26.03 -9.51 -19.12
N GLN A 13 26.11 -10.41 -18.14
CA GLN A 13 25.90 -11.86 -18.31
C GLN A 13 24.68 -12.35 -17.50
N THR A 14 23.57 -11.62 -17.59
CA THR A 14 22.32 -12.00 -16.93
C THR A 14 21.62 -13.13 -17.68
N GLU A 15 21.12 -14.13 -16.93
CA GLU A 15 20.34 -15.25 -17.47
C GLU A 15 18.89 -15.17 -16.99
N THR A 16 17.93 -15.35 -17.90
CA THR A 16 16.50 -15.39 -17.57
C THR A 16 16.11 -16.81 -17.17
N THR A 17 15.58 -16.97 -15.96
CA THR A 17 15.16 -18.27 -15.43
C THR A 17 13.72 -18.22 -14.92
N PHE A 18 12.95 -19.28 -15.15
CA PHE A 18 11.67 -19.45 -14.49
C PHE A 18 11.85 -19.75 -13.00
N LYS A 19 11.11 -19.03 -12.15
CA LYS A 19 11.08 -19.25 -10.70
C LYS A 19 9.64 -19.24 -10.23
N THR A 20 9.34 -20.10 -9.26
CA THR A 20 8.03 -20.11 -8.62
C THR A 20 7.88 -18.89 -7.71
N VAL A 21 6.85 -18.10 -7.94
CA VAL A 21 6.39 -17.04 -7.04
C VAL A 21 5.15 -17.55 -6.32
N THR A 22 5.07 -17.33 -5.01
CA THR A 22 3.94 -17.77 -4.19
C THR A 22 3.20 -16.57 -3.66
N ASN A 23 1.87 -16.59 -3.71
CA ASN A 23 1.01 -15.65 -3.00
C ASN A 23 0.32 -16.39 -1.85
N VAL A 24 0.15 -15.73 -0.70
CA VAL A 24 -0.69 -16.25 0.39
C VAL A 24 -1.95 -15.42 0.46
N VAL A 25 -3.09 -16.04 0.19
CA VAL A 25 -4.40 -15.37 0.18
C VAL A 25 -5.31 -16.04 1.20
N GLY A 26 -5.83 -15.25 2.14
CA GLY A 26 -6.83 -15.67 3.12
C GLY A 26 -7.99 -14.69 3.13
N TYR A 27 -9.18 -15.12 3.53
CA TYR A 27 -10.34 -14.22 3.55
C TYR A 27 -11.22 -14.41 4.78
N LEU A 28 -11.85 -13.31 5.18
CA LEU A 28 -12.92 -13.25 6.16
C LEU A 28 -14.23 -12.98 5.42
N LYS A 29 -15.04 -14.03 5.23
CA LYS A 29 -16.30 -13.95 4.49
C LYS A 29 -17.29 -12.97 5.15
N GLY A 30 -17.87 -12.10 4.34
CA GLY A 30 -18.94 -11.17 4.75
C GLY A 30 -20.28 -11.87 4.99
N LEU A 31 -21.16 -11.23 5.76
CA LEU A 31 -22.49 -11.75 6.09
C LEU A 31 -23.52 -11.43 5.00
N THR A 32 -23.76 -10.15 4.72
CA THR A 32 -24.84 -9.70 3.82
C THR A 32 -24.39 -9.54 2.38
N SER A 33 -23.13 -9.16 2.14
CA SER A 33 -22.56 -8.95 0.81
C SER A 33 -21.25 -9.74 0.63
N PRO A 34 -21.29 -11.08 0.69
CA PRO A 34 -20.10 -11.92 0.65
C PRO A 34 -19.35 -11.86 -0.69
N ASP A 35 -20.01 -11.41 -1.75
CA ASP A 35 -19.48 -11.21 -3.09
C ASP A 35 -18.81 -9.85 -3.29
N ARG A 36 -18.81 -8.98 -2.27
CA ARG A 36 -18.09 -7.69 -2.30
C ARG A 36 -16.76 -7.80 -1.55
N TYR A 37 -15.67 -7.42 -2.20
CA TYR A 37 -14.32 -7.65 -1.69
C TYR A 37 -13.62 -6.35 -1.29
N ILE A 38 -13.14 -6.29 -0.05
CA ILE A 38 -12.11 -5.35 0.38
C ILE A 38 -10.79 -6.10 0.37
N ILE A 39 -9.88 -5.73 -0.53
CA ILE A 39 -8.58 -6.38 -0.66
C ILE A 39 -7.58 -5.62 0.21
N VAL A 40 -6.83 -6.34 1.04
CA VAL A 40 -5.78 -5.79 1.89
C VAL A 40 -4.49 -6.46 1.47
N GLY A 41 -3.64 -5.71 0.77
CA GLY A 41 -2.42 -6.24 0.19
C GLY A 41 -1.18 -5.84 0.96
N SER A 42 -0.36 -6.83 1.28
CA SER A 42 1.03 -6.67 1.72
C SER A 42 1.95 -7.49 0.82
N ASN A 43 3.26 -7.38 1.02
CA ASN A 43 4.25 -8.24 0.38
C ASN A 43 5.02 -9.05 1.43
N HIS A 44 5.53 -10.21 1.03
CA HIS A 44 6.48 -10.99 1.83
C HIS A 44 7.83 -11.14 1.12
N HIS A 45 8.78 -11.78 1.82
CA HIS A 45 10.13 -11.97 1.32
C HIS A 45 10.16 -12.72 -0.02
N ALA A 46 10.59 -12.04 -1.08
CA ALA A 46 10.71 -12.60 -2.44
C ALA A 46 12.17 -12.90 -2.84
N GLY A 47 13.07 -13.07 -1.85
CA GLY A 47 14.50 -13.26 -2.06
C GLY A 47 15.31 -11.97 -1.89
N TYR A 48 16.41 -11.84 -2.64
CA TYR A 48 17.30 -10.68 -2.56
C TYR A 48 16.54 -9.38 -2.86
N SER A 49 16.49 -8.47 -1.89
CA SER A 49 15.89 -7.15 -2.02
C SER A 49 16.98 -6.11 -1.81
N TYR A 50 17.05 -5.13 -2.71
CA TYR A 50 17.95 -3.97 -2.58
C TYR A 50 17.60 -3.12 -1.35
N ASN A 51 16.34 -3.15 -0.90
CA ASN A 51 15.82 -2.34 0.19
C ASN A 51 15.74 -3.10 1.53
N GLY A 52 16.45 -4.22 1.68
CA GLY A 52 16.52 -4.94 2.95
C GLY A 52 15.17 -5.51 3.44
N GLN A 53 14.73 -5.06 4.63
CA GLN A 53 13.61 -5.63 5.39
C GLN A 53 12.25 -4.92 5.17
N ASP A 54 12.09 -4.07 4.14
CA ASP A 54 10.83 -3.35 3.88
C ASP A 54 9.58 -4.26 3.84
N TRP A 55 9.75 -5.49 3.32
CA TRP A 55 8.69 -6.51 3.29
C TRP A 55 8.27 -6.96 4.70
N ALA A 56 9.18 -6.91 5.67
CA ALA A 56 8.93 -7.30 7.06
C ALA A 56 7.99 -6.30 7.74
N SER A 57 8.13 -5.00 7.49
CA SER A 57 7.18 -3.97 7.97
C SER A 57 5.76 -4.23 7.44
N SER A 58 5.62 -4.48 6.13
CA SER A 58 4.32 -4.80 5.51
C SER A 58 3.70 -6.07 6.11
N THR A 59 4.52 -7.12 6.28
CA THR A 59 4.09 -8.41 6.87
C THR A 59 3.73 -8.26 8.36
N ALA A 60 4.45 -7.44 9.11
CA ALA A 60 4.18 -7.18 10.52
C ALA A 60 2.83 -6.50 10.71
N ILE A 61 2.54 -5.45 9.93
CA ILE A 61 1.26 -4.73 10.02
C ILE A 61 0.08 -5.62 9.65
N ILE A 62 0.13 -6.34 8.52
CA ILE A 62 -1.01 -7.19 8.12
C ILE A 62 -1.26 -8.30 9.15
N THR A 63 -0.19 -8.90 9.69
CA THR A 63 -0.31 -9.99 10.68
C THR A 63 -0.84 -9.46 12.01
N ALA A 64 -0.37 -8.31 12.47
CA ALA A 64 -0.86 -7.65 13.68
C ALA A 64 -2.35 -7.28 13.54
N PHE A 65 -2.75 -6.73 12.39
CA PHE A 65 -4.15 -6.40 12.10
C PHE A 65 -5.03 -7.65 12.09
N ILE A 66 -4.64 -8.71 11.37
CA ILE A 66 -5.38 -9.98 11.35
C ILE A 66 -5.52 -10.54 12.76
N ARG A 67 -4.43 -10.56 13.55
CA ARG A 67 -4.47 -11.04 14.93
C ARG A 67 -5.48 -10.27 15.79
N ALA A 68 -5.48 -8.94 15.70
CA ALA A 68 -6.43 -8.09 16.43
C ALA A 68 -7.87 -8.30 15.95
N LEU A 69 -8.09 -8.35 14.63
CA LEU A 69 -9.40 -8.59 14.03
C LEU A 69 -9.98 -9.94 14.47
N MET A 70 -9.14 -10.98 14.52
CA MET A 70 -9.56 -12.32 14.90
C MET A 70 -10.04 -12.41 16.35
N LEU A 71 -9.58 -11.53 17.26
CA LEU A 71 -10.14 -11.45 18.61
C LEU A 71 -11.62 -11.05 18.60
N ARG A 72 -12.01 -10.15 17.67
CA ARG A 72 -13.40 -9.73 17.49
C ARG A 72 -14.22 -10.81 16.79
N VAL A 73 -13.65 -11.46 15.78
CA VAL A 73 -14.29 -12.56 15.05
C VAL A 73 -14.58 -13.76 15.96
N LYS A 74 -13.66 -14.11 16.86
CA LYS A 74 -13.87 -15.16 17.87
C LYS A 74 -15.01 -14.86 18.83
N LYS A 75 -15.39 -13.59 19.00
CA LYS A 75 -16.57 -13.16 19.78
C LYS A 75 -17.86 -13.11 18.95
N GLY A 76 -17.86 -13.63 17.73
CA GLY A 76 -19.03 -13.74 16.86
C GLY A 76 -19.23 -12.58 15.88
N TRP A 77 -18.36 -11.57 15.87
CA TRP A 77 -18.46 -10.49 14.89
C TRP A 77 -18.07 -10.96 13.48
N ARG A 78 -18.82 -10.50 12.48
CA ARG A 78 -18.51 -10.66 11.05
C ARG A 78 -18.73 -9.33 10.33
N PRO A 79 -17.93 -9.02 9.29
CA PRO A 79 -18.18 -7.86 8.44
C PRO A 79 -19.37 -8.10 7.51
N GLU A 80 -19.94 -7.02 6.96
CA GLU A 80 -20.98 -7.10 5.94
C GLU A 80 -20.41 -7.59 4.61
N ARG A 81 -19.22 -7.12 4.25
CA ARG A 81 -18.48 -7.45 3.03
C ARG A 81 -17.28 -8.35 3.33
N THR A 82 -16.85 -9.13 2.34
CA THR A 82 -15.70 -10.02 2.49
C THR A 82 -14.39 -9.22 2.51
N ILE A 83 -13.53 -9.49 3.49
CA ILE A 83 -12.16 -8.93 3.55
C ILE A 83 -11.21 -10.01 3.04
N VAL A 84 -10.40 -9.69 2.02
CA VAL A 84 -9.41 -10.59 1.43
C VAL A 84 -8.03 -10.06 1.80
N PHE A 85 -7.26 -10.85 2.54
CA PHE A 85 -5.89 -10.57 2.93
C PHE A 85 -4.93 -11.25 1.96
N CYS A 86 -4.08 -10.47 1.32
CA CYS A 86 -3.13 -10.95 0.34
C CYS A 86 -1.70 -10.60 0.78
N SER A 87 -0.85 -11.60 0.82
CA SER A 87 0.59 -11.45 0.95
C SER A 87 1.22 -11.84 -0.39
N TRP A 88 1.59 -10.83 -1.16
CA TRP A 88 2.11 -10.97 -2.52
C TRP A 88 3.58 -11.38 -2.52
N GLY A 89 3.90 -12.33 -3.39
CA GLY A 89 5.28 -12.69 -3.74
C GLY A 89 5.75 -11.92 -4.97
N GLY A 90 7.06 -11.84 -5.17
CA GLY A 90 7.63 -11.25 -6.40
C GLY A 90 7.52 -9.73 -6.51
N THR A 91 7.15 -9.01 -5.44
CA THR A 91 7.05 -7.54 -5.41
C THR A 91 8.31 -6.83 -5.90
N THR A 92 9.48 -7.26 -5.41
CA THR A 92 10.79 -6.69 -5.79
C THR A 92 11.16 -6.95 -7.25
N TRP A 93 10.50 -7.90 -7.91
CA TRP A 93 10.73 -8.28 -9.30
C TRP A 93 9.71 -7.64 -10.26
N GLY A 94 9.03 -6.58 -9.81
CA GLY A 94 8.01 -5.88 -10.59
C GLY A 94 6.60 -6.32 -10.27
N ASN A 95 6.27 -6.53 -8.98
CA ASN A 95 4.90 -6.83 -8.52
C ASN A 95 4.28 -8.10 -9.15
N ILE A 96 5.10 -9.07 -9.55
CA ILE A 96 4.67 -10.26 -10.30
C ILE A 96 3.46 -10.94 -9.64
N GLY A 97 3.52 -11.21 -8.33
CA GLY A 97 2.45 -11.93 -7.65
C GLY A 97 1.11 -11.20 -7.67
N SER A 98 1.11 -9.86 -7.51
CA SER A 98 -0.14 -9.10 -7.52
C SER A 98 -0.70 -8.88 -8.92
N TYR A 99 0.17 -8.74 -9.93
CA TYR A 99 -0.21 -8.66 -11.34
C TYR A 99 -0.84 -9.96 -11.83
N GLU A 100 -0.14 -11.07 -11.71
CA GLU A 100 -0.63 -12.37 -12.22
C GLU A 100 -1.95 -12.76 -11.54
N TRP A 101 -2.07 -12.54 -10.22
CA TRP A 101 -3.32 -12.78 -9.50
C TRP A 101 -4.43 -11.81 -9.94
N GLY A 102 -4.09 -10.54 -10.15
CA GLY A 102 -5.02 -9.54 -10.67
C GLY A 102 -5.55 -9.92 -12.06
N GLU A 103 -4.68 -10.41 -12.94
CA GLU A 103 -5.00 -10.86 -14.30
C GLU A 103 -5.92 -12.09 -14.29
N ASP A 104 -5.57 -13.11 -13.51
CA ASP A 104 -6.36 -14.35 -13.37
C ASP A 104 -7.80 -14.08 -12.92
N PHE A 105 -7.97 -13.10 -12.02
CA PHE A 105 -9.27 -12.77 -11.43
C PHE A 105 -9.89 -11.47 -11.96
N ALA A 106 -9.35 -10.87 -13.02
CA ALA A 106 -9.72 -9.52 -13.49
C ALA A 106 -11.23 -9.31 -13.63
N ARG A 107 -11.93 -10.26 -14.26
CA ARG A 107 -13.39 -10.17 -14.47
C ARG A 107 -14.18 -10.15 -13.17
N ILE A 108 -13.75 -10.94 -12.19
CA ILE A 108 -14.40 -10.99 -10.88
C ILE A 108 -14.10 -9.70 -10.13
N LEU A 109 -12.83 -9.30 -10.09
CA LEU A 109 -12.37 -8.14 -9.36
C LEU A 109 -13.01 -6.84 -9.87
N GLN A 110 -13.08 -6.62 -11.18
CA GLN A 110 -13.75 -5.44 -11.75
C GLN A 110 -15.22 -5.32 -11.35
N LYS A 111 -15.92 -6.45 -11.18
CA LYS A 111 -17.34 -6.45 -10.80
C LYS A 111 -17.54 -6.30 -9.29
N ASN A 112 -16.62 -6.85 -8.50
CA ASN A 112 -16.87 -7.19 -7.09
C ASN A 112 -15.91 -6.54 -6.08
N ALA A 113 -14.72 -6.13 -6.50
CA ALA A 113 -13.78 -5.43 -5.62
C ALA A 113 -14.30 -4.02 -5.34
N VAL A 114 -14.40 -3.69 -4.05
CA VAL A 114 -14.89 -2.41 -3.55
C VAL A 114 -13.74 -1.44 -3.37
N ALA A 115 -12.64 -1.90 -2.76
CA ALA A 115 -11.45 -1.11 -2.53
C ALA A 115 -10.22 -2.02 -2.32
N TYR A 116 -9.04 -1.46 -2.58
CA TYR A 116 -7.75 -2.06 -2.25
C TYR A 116 -7.02 -1.19 -1.23
N ILE A 117 -6.65 -1.77 -0.08
CA ILE A 117 -5.86 -1.12 0.96
C ILE A 117 -4.44 -1.65 0.83
N SER A 118 -3.52 -0.75 0.45
CA SER A 118 -2.10 -1.06 0.31
C SER A 118 -1.40 -0.91 1.66
N LEU A 119 -0.71 -1.97 2.07
CA LEU A 119 0.23 -1.99 3.19
C LEU A 119 1.68 -2.05 2.70
N HIS A 120 1.93 -1.62 1.46
CA HIS A 120 3.26 -1.66 0.85
C HIS A 120 4.20 -0.63 1.50
N SER A 121 5.29 -1.08 2.11
CA SER A 121 6.33 -0.24 2.71
C SER A 121 5.73 0.89 3.58
N PRO A 122 5.10 0.55 4.71
CA PRO A 122 4.29 1.48 5.51
C PRO A 122 5.13 2.48 6.32
N VAL A 123 6.42 2.22 6.50
CA VAL A 123 7.35 3.08 7.24
C VAL A 123 8.64 3.19 6.44
N ARG A 124 8.78 4.32 5.74
CA ARG A 124 9.92 4.68 4.88
C ARG A 124 10.77 5.81 5.48
N GLY A 125 10.26 6.42 6.54
CA GLY A 125 10.86 7.52 7.28
C GLY A 125 10.06 7.77 8.56
N ASN A 126 10.49 8.75 9.36
CA ASN A 126 9.85 9.09 10.63
C ASN A 126 9.37 10.54 10.72
N THR A 127 9.51 11.32 9.63
CA THR A 127 9.16 12.75 9.62
C THR A 127 7.65 13.00 9.63
N SER A 128 6.91 12.42 8.67
CA SER A 128 5.50 12.77 8.47
C SER A 128 4.66 11.63 7.91
N LEU A 129 3.36 11.63 8.23
CA LEU A 129 2.39 10.73 7.62
C LEU A 129 2.02 11.26 6.22
N HIS A 130 2.21 10.43 5.20
CA HIS A 130 1.85 10.68 3.82
C HIS A 130 0.75 9.69 3.39
N PRO A 131 -0.53 10.07 3.50
CA PRO A 131 -1.63 9.27 2.99
C PRO A 131 -1.82 9.50 1.49
N VAL A 132 -2.02 8.41 0.76
CA VAL A 132 -2.35 8.42 -0.67
C VAL A 132 -3.69 7.73 -0.85
N ALA A 133 -4.62 8.34 -1.57
CA ALA A 133 -5.93 7.74 -1.81
C ALA A 133 -6.53 8.18 -3.14
N SER A 134 -7.27 7.26 -3.76
CA SER A 134 -8.15 7.59 -4.87
C SER A 134 -9.15 8.70 -4.45
N PRO A 135 -9.54 9.62 -5.36
CA PRO A 135 -10.42 10.74 -5.03
C PRO A 135 -11.69 10.32 -4.27
N SER A 136 -12.31 9.19 -4.66
CA SER A 136 -13.50 8.66 -3.97
C SER A 136 -13.31 8.34 -2.48
N LEU A 137 -12.08 8.11 -2.03
CA LEU A 137 -11.73 7.73 -0.66
C LEU A 137 -11.08 8.87 0.14
N GLN A 138 -10.82 10.03 -0.47
CA GLN A 138 -10.08 11.12 0.17
C GLN A 138 -10.79 11.65 1.41
N GLN A 139 -12.10 11.90 1.33
CA GLN A 139 -12.86 12.33 2.49
C GLN A 139 -12.78 11.33 3.66
N LEU A 140 -12.96 10.04 3.39
CA LEU A 140 -12.86 8.99 4.41
C LEU A 140 -11.49 9.03 5.11
N VAL A 141 -10.42 9.15 4.34
CA VAL A 141 -9.05 9.22 4.85
C VAL A 141 -8.85 10.45 5.73
N LEU A 142 -9.31 11.62 5.28
CA LEU A 142 -9.22 12.88 6.03
C LEU A 142 -9.98 12.79 7.36
N GLU A 143 -11.17 12.20 7.37
CA GLU A 143 -11.98 12.00 8.58
C GLU A 143 -11.25 11.11 9.60
N LYS A 144 -10.63 10.01 9.16
CA LYS A 144 -9.89 9.12 10.05
C LYS A 144 -8.62 9.74 10.61
N ILE A 145 -7.89 10.48 9.80
CA ILE A 145 -6.71 11.19 10.27
C ILE A 145 -7.10 12.22 11.34
N LYS A 146 -8.12 13.05 11.07
CA LYS A 146 -8.64 14.03 12.04
C LYS A 146 -9.08 13.37 13.34
N PHE A 147 -9.84 12.28 13.27
CA PHE A 147 -10.31 11.58 14.47
C PHE A 147 -9.15 11.04 15.32
N ASN A 148 -8.15 10.44 14.68
CA ASN A 148 -6.99 9.88 15.38
C ASN A 148 -6.11 10.99 15.99
N CYS A 149 -5.96 12.14 15.32
CA CYS A 149 -5.19 13.26 15.88
C CYS A 149 -5.97 14.26 16.75
N SER A 150 -7.30 14.20 16.88
CA SER A 150 -8.05 14.87 17.96
C SER A 150 -7.60 14.45 19.38
N ARG A 151 -6.80 13.38 19.51
CA ARG A 151 -6.12 12.97 20.74
C ARG A 151 -4.76 13.66 20.96
N ARG A 152 -4.30 14.53 20.06
CA ARG A 152 -3.04 15.29 20.11
C ARG A 152 -3.32 16.76 19.75
N ALA A 153 -2.70 17.69 20.47
CA ALA A 153 -3.07 19.12 20.45
C ALA A 153 -2.87 19.86 19.10
N GLN A 154 -2.25 19.25 18.10
CA GLN A 154 -2.02 19.82 16.76
C GLN A 154 -2.08 18.71 15.70
N CYS A 155 -3.08 18.75 14.82
CA CYS A 155 -3.07 17.99 13.57
C CYS A 155 -2.44 18.89 12.49
N PRO A 156 -1.31 18.50 11.88
CA PRO A 156 -0.84 19.15 10.66
C PRO A 156 -1.93 19.06 9.58
N ALA A 157 -2.04 20.06 8.71
CA ALA A 157 -2.86 19.93 7.51
C ALA A 157 -2.27 18.81 6.64
N VAL A 158 -2.89 17.63 6.67
CA VAL A 158 -2.45 16.50 5.87
C VAL A 158 -3.09 16.60 4.49
N ASN A 159 -2.27 16.83 3.48
CA ASN A 159 -2.71 16.75 2.09
C ASN A 159 -2.77 15.27 1.68
N VAL A 160 -3.95 14.78 1.29
CA VAL A 160 -4.09 13.43 0.75
C VAL A 160 -3.75 13.51 -0.73
N SER A 161 -2.63 12.90 -1.12
CA SER A 161 -2.24 12.91 -2.51
C SER A 161 -3.10 11.93 -3.32
N ALA A 162 -3.48 12.35 -4.53
CA ALA A 162 -4.13 11.49 -5.53
C ALA A 162 -3.10 10.83 -6.46
N ILE A 163 -1.81 10.90 -6.11
CA ILE A 163 -0.71 10.40 -6.93
C ILE A 163 -0.80 8.87 -7.03
N GLN A 164 -0.27 8.32 -8.13
CA GLN A 164 -0.22 6.88 -8.39
C GLN A 164 0.40 6.13 -7.21
N ILE A 165 -0.38 5.20 -6.64
CA ILE A 165 0.06 4.32 -5.55
C ILE A 165 1.07 3.34 -6.12
N GLN A 166 2.31 3.44 -5.65
CA GLN A 166 3.39 2.52 -6.02
C GLN A 166 3.26 1.16 -5.30
N GLY A 167 3.85 0.14 -5.90
CA GLY A 167 3.91 -1.21 -5.35
C GLY A 167 2.77 -2.11 -5.81
N ASP A 168 2.37 -3.04 -4.96
CA ASP A 168 1.49 -4.15 -5.35
C ASP A 168 0.05 -3.72 -5.73
N ALA A 169 -0.32 -2.47 -5.42
CA ALA A 169 -1.62 -1.88 -5.73
C ALA A 169 -1.78 -1.46 -7.20
N ASP A 170 -0.67 -1.33 -7.95
CA ASP A 170 -0.65 -0.68 -9.27
C ASP A 170 -1.66 -1.30 -10.25
N TYR A 171 -1.64 -2.64 -10.39
CA TYR A 171 -2.57 -3.35 -11.26
C TYR A 171 -4.04 -3.06 -10.91
N PHE A 172 -4.37 -3.02 -9.62
CA PHE A 172 -5.74 -2.81 -9.16
C PHE A 172 -6.27 -1.41 -9.48
N ILE A 173 -5.45 -0.37 -9.26
CA ILE A 173 -5.87 1.00 -9.57
C ILE A 173 -5.84 1.28 -11.08
N ASN A 174 -4.76 0.93 -11.78
CA ASN A 174 -4.52 1.38 -13.15
C ASN A 174 -5.19 0.49 -14.20
N HIS A 175 -5.27 -0.82 -13.97
CA HIS A 175 -5.88 -1.75 -14.93
C HIS A 175 -7.32 -2.09 -14.60
N LEU A 176 -7.67 -2.18 -13.31
CA LEU A 176 -9.01 -2.56 -12.87
C LEU A 176 -9.88 -1.38 -12.39
N GLY A 177 -9.31 -0.19 -12.18
CA GLY A 177 -10.05 0.98 -11.71
C GLY A 177 -10.58 0.84 -10.28
N ILE A 178 -9.97 -0.01 -9.47
CA ILE A 178 -10.41 -0.25 -8.08
C ILE A 178 -9.92 0.92 -7.22
N PRO A 179 -10.79 1.57 -6.42
CA PRO A 179 -10.38 2.62 -5.49
C PRO A 179 -9.34 2.11 -4.50
N THR A 180 -8.26 2.86 -4.30
CA THR A 180 -7.15 2.43 -3.47
C THR A 180 -6.77 3.46 -2.42
N VAL A 181 -6.18 2.98 -1.33
CA VAL A 181 -5.68 3.80 -0.22
C VAL A 181 -4.40 3.21 0.35
N GLN A 182 -3.50 4.08 0.78
CA GLN A 182 -2.25 3.76 1.44
C GLN A 182 -1.96 4.79 2.53
N PHE A 183 -1.46 4.32 3.66
CA PHE A 183 -0.87 5.15 4.71
C PHE A 183 0.59 4.78 4.85
N ALA A 184 1.50 5.73 4.67
CA ALA A 184 2.92 5.52 4.90
C ALA A 184 3.51 6.68 5.71
N TYR A 185 4.47 6.38 6.59
CA TYR A 185 5.36 7.41 7.14
C TYR A 185 6.57 7.57 6.22
N GLU A 186 6.87 8.81 5.86
CA GLU A 186 7.93 9.14 4.91
C GLU A 186 8.71 10.38 5.38
N ASP A 187 9.97 10.46 4.97
CA ASP A 187 10.77 11.66 5.17
C ASP A 187 10.54 12.65 4.02
N LEU A 188 10.11 13.88 4.33
CA LEU A 188 9.74 14.88 3.33
C LEU A 188 10.89 15.23 2.35
N LYS A 189 12.14 15.09 2.80
CA LYS A 189 13.35 15.27 1.95
C LYS A 189 13.60 14.11 0.99
N ALA A 190 12.96 12.97 1.18
CA ALA A 190 13.04 11.82 0.29
C ALA A 190 12.04 11.89 -0.88
N LEU A 191 11.03 12.77 -0.82
CA LEU A 191 10.19 13.11 -1.98
C LEU A 191 10.99 13.90 -3.04
N GLU A 192 12.04 14.61 -2.61
CA GLU A 192 13.12 15.17 -3.45
C GLU A 192 14.30 14.18 -3.59
N GLY A 193 14.04 12.89 -3.30
CA GLY A 193 15.01 11.81 -3.33
C GLY A 193 15.57 11.60 -4.73
N PRO A 194 16.81 11.09 -4.82
CA PRO A 194 17.61 11.30 -5.98
C PRO A 194 17.16 10.35 -7.11
N SER A 195 17.36 10.74 -8.37
CA SER A 195 16.84 10.01 -9.53
C SER A 195 17.27 8.53 -9.54
N PHE A 196 16.62 7.69 -10.38
CA PHE A 196 17.01 6.29 -10.62
C PHE A 196 18.54 6.07 -10.74
N LEU A 197 19.25 7.04 -11.32
CA LEU A 197 20.71 6.99 -11.43
C LEU A 197 21.44 7.08 -10.09
N SER A 198 20.92 7.85 -9.14
CA SER A 198 21.49 7.94 -7.80
C SER A 198 21.19 6.71 -6.95
N GLU A 199 20.01 6.11 -7.11
CA GLU A 199 19.70 4.83 -6.45
C GLU A 199 20.59 3.69 -7.00
N ALA A 200 20.93 3.74 -8.28
CA ALA A 200 21.85 2.79 -8.91
C ALA A 200 23.33 2.99 -8.50
N ILE A 201 23.75 4.24 -8.28
CA ILE A 201 25.16 4.58 -7.97
C ILE A 201 25.44 4.59 -6.46
N PHE A 202 24.45 4.97 -5.65
CA PHE A 202 24.52 5.00 -4.19
C PHE A 202 23.39 4.12 -3.64
N PRO A 203 23.62 2.80 -3.50
CA PRO A 203 22.70 1.96 -2.77
C PRO A 203 22.49 2.58 -1.39
N LYS A 204 21.29 3.12 -1.12
CA LYS A 204 20.93 3.49 0.25
C LYS A 204 21.09 2.20 1.05
N HIS A 205 21.99 2.20 2.03
CA HIS A 205 22.01 1.11 3.00
C HIS A 205 20.61 1.08 3.60
N ALA A 206 19.94 -0.08 3.53
CA ALA A 206 18.59 -0.21 4.04
C ALA A 206 18.55 0.32 5.47
N THR A 207 17.82 1.43 5.69
CA THR A 207 17.66 2.00 7.02
C THR A 207 17.04 0.91 7.88
N LYS A 208 17.66 0.58 9.01
CA LYS A 208 17.10 -0.47 9.87
C LYS A 208 15.77 0.02 10.39
N ILE A 209 14.74 -0.82 10.32
CA ILE A 209 13.40 -0.50 10.79
C ILE A 209 13.45 -0.09 12.27
N GLU A 210 14.32 -0.74 13.04
CA GLU A 210 14.56 -0.46 14.47
C GLU A 210 15.23 0.89 14.72
N GLU A 211 15.89 1.49 13.72
CA GLU A 211 16.44 2.85 13.82
C GLU A 211 15.38 3.91 13.48
N VAL A 212 14.48 3.61 12.54
CA VAL A 212 13.40 4.53 12.11
C VAL A 212 12.25 4.55 13.12
N ASP A 213 11.85 3.39 13.62
CA ASP A 213 10.74 3.21 14.56
C ASP A 213 11.09 2.22 15.69
N PRO A 214 12.00 2.60 16.62
CA PRO A 214 12.50 1.71 17.67
C PRO A 214 11.39 1.10 18.56
N SER A 215 10.29 1.83 18.75
CA SER A 215 9.17 1.42 19.60
C SER A 215 7.97 0.89 18.81
N PHE A 216 8.07 0.76 17.48
CA PHE A 216 6.98 0.36 16.58
C PHE A 216 5.71 1.23 16.67
N ASN A 217 5.85 2.50 17.09
CA ASN A 217 4.73 3.44 17.25
C ASN A 217 4.17 3.88 15.89
N LEU A 218 5.04 4.02 14.87
CA LEU A 218 4.62 4.39 13.51
C LEU A 218 3.89 3.22 12.85
N HIS A 219 4.43 2.00 13.02
CA HIS A 219 3.76 0.77 12.57
C HIS A 219 2.38 0.61 13.22
N GLU A 220 2.27 0.86 14.52
CA GLU A 220 0.99 0.82 15.24
C GLU A 220 0.01 1.86 14.68
N ALA A 221 0.47 3.09 14.44
CA ALA A 221 -0.37 4.16 13.90
C ALA A 221 -0.92 3.80 12.50
N VAL A 222 -0.07 3.31 11.59
CA VAL A 222 -0.49 2.86 10.25
C VAL A 222 -1.43 1.67 10.34
N THR A 223 -1.17 0.73 11.25
CA THR A 223 -2.05 -0.43 11.49
C THR A 223 -3.45 0.01 11.92
N LYS A 224 -3.54 0.97 12.86
CA LYS A 224 -4.83 1.50 13.34
C LYS A 224 -5.57 2.25 12.24
N LEU A 225 -4.92 3.16 11.53
CA LEU A 225 -5.53 3.94 10.45
C LEU A 225 -6.06 3.04 9.32
N SER A 226 -5.22 2.12 8.85
CA SER A 226 -5.61 1.17 7.81
C SER A 226 -6.75 0.27 8.30
N GLY A 227 -6.68 -0.20 9.55
CA GLY A 227 -7.72 -1.03 10.16
C GLY A 227 -9.06 -0.33 10.29
N GLU A 228 -9.08 0.96 10.68
CA GLU A 228 -10.31 1.75 10.75
C GLU A 228 -10.96 1.93 9.38
N VAL A 229 -10.18 2.20 8.34
CA VAL A 229 -10.67 2.31 6.96
C VAL A 229 -11.21 0.97 6.46
N ILE A 230 -10.47 -0.12 6.67
CA ILE A 230 -10.90 -1.49 6.30
C ILE A 230 -12.22 -1.81 6.99
N LEU A 231 -12.31 -1.59 8.31
CA LEU A 231 -13.50 -1.92 9.09
C LEU A 231 -14.71 -1.08 8.70
N GLN A 232 -14.51 0.21 8.38
CA GLN A 232 -15.61 1.07 7.94
C GLN A 232 -16.17 0.60 6.60
N ILE A 233 -15.30 0.43 5.58
CA ILE A 233 -15.73 -0.05 4.25
C ILE A 233 -16.35 -1.46 4.35
N ALA A 234 -15.83 -2.31 5.22
CA ALA A 234 -16.32 -3.69 5.38
C ALA A 234 -17.64 -3.80 6.14
N SER A 235 -18.00 -2.82 6.99
CA SER A 235 -19.14 -2.93 7.91
C SER A 235 -20.27 -1.94 7.64
N GLU A 236 -20.03 -0.81 6.97
CA GLU A 236 -21.08 0.18 6.74
C GLU A 236 -22.01 -0.23 5.60
N PRO A 237 -23.33 -0.06 5.73
CA PRO A 237 -24.28 -0.43 4.67
C PRO A 237 -24.06 0.43 3.42
N VAL A 238 -23.84 1.74 3.60
CA VAL A 238 -23.50 2.68 2.53
C VAL A 238 -21.98 2.76 2.43
N LEU A 239 -21.44 2.68 1.20
CA LEU A 239 -20.01 2.86 1.00
C LEU A 239 -19.61 4.31 1.30
N PRO A 240 -18.55 4.54 2.09
CA PRO A 240 -18.10 5.88 2.47
C PRO A 240 -17.29 6.54 1.34
N PHE A 241 -17.85 6.54 0.12
CA PHE A 241 -17.23 7.12 -1.07
C PHE A 241 -17.84 8.47 -1.37
N ASN A 242 -17.01 9.46 -1.73
CA ASN A 242 -17.47 10.78 -2.13
C ASN A 242 -17.26 11.00 -3.63
N ALA A 243 -18.36 11.08 -4.39
CA ALA A 243 -18.34 11.35 -5.82
C ALA A 243 -17.95 12.80 -6.17
N LEU A 244 -18.20 13.76 -5.26
CA LEU A 244 -17.82 15.16 -5.45
C LEU A 244 -16.30 15.32 -5.53
N ASP A 245 -15.56 14.54 -4.74
CA ASP A 245 -14.10 14.59 -4.73
C ASP A 245 -13.51 14.16 -6.09
N ILE A 246 -14.15 13.22 -6.78
CA ILE A 246 -13.80 12.86 -8.16
C ILE A 246 -14.05 14.05 -9.10
N ALA A 247 -15.23 14.67 -9.04
CA ALA A 247 -15.59 15.79 -9.90
C ALA A 247 -14.63 16.98 -9.72
N LEU A 248 -14.29 17.31 -8.46
CA LEU A 248 -13.32 18.35 -8.13
C LEU A 248 -11.91 18.00 -8.61
N GLY A 249 -11.50 16.73 -8.48
CA GLY A 249 -10.23 16.23 -9.02
C GLY A 249 -10.13 16.46 -10.52
N VAL A 250 -11.14 16.05 -11.29
CA VAL A 250 -11.20 16.27 -12.74
C VAL A 250 -11.20 17.76 -13.07
N GLN A 251 -12.00 18.57 -12.38
CA GLN A 251 -12.06 20.02 -12.62
C GLN A 251 -10.71 20.70 -12.40
N ASN A 252 -9.95 20.29 -11.39
CA ASN A 252 -8.62 20.84 -11.11
C ASN A 252 -7.57 20.39 -12.12
N SER A 253 -7.67 19.17 -12.67
CA SER A 253 -6.79 18.68 -13.73
C SER A 253 -7.03 19.33 -15.10
N LEU A 254 -8.18 19.97 -15.30
CA LEU A 254 -8.55 20.67 -16.53
C LEU A 254 -8.17 22.16 -16.55
N LYS A 255 -7.64 22.69 -15.44
CA LYS A 255 -7.14 24.08 -15.34
C LYS A 255 -5.67 24.13 -15.73
#